data_AF-A0A453E623-F1
#
_entry.id   AF-A0A453E623-F1
#
_cell.length_a   1.000
_cell.length_b   1.000
_cell.length_c   1.000
_cell.angle_alpha   90.00
_cell.angle_beta   90.00
_cell.angle_gamma   90.00
#
_symmetry.space_group_name_H-M   'P 1'
#
loop_
_entity.id
_entity.type
_entity.pdbx_description
1 polymer ?
#
loop_
_entity_poly.entity_id
_entity_poly.type
_entity_poly.pdbx_seq_one_letter_code
_entity_poly.pdbx_strand_id
1 'polypeptide(L)'
;MLVSPLCKAPSWSEWLYNKVLLNLLYYCGTSGLVNECFLQRYFSTEVRGSGQEPESEIVQACRSLLDQRQGVNVCRFLKAINERHDLTEALKKLRCRTLIFVGENSQFHADAVHMTTKLDRRYCALVEVQACGSLVTEEQPHAMLIPMEYFLMGYGMYRPSQLESSPRSTLNPFCISPELLSPESMGVKLKPIKTRASLIV
;
A
#
# COMPACT_ATOMS: atom_id res chain seq x y z
N MET A 1 7.74 -3.36 -3.24
CA MET A 1 6.97 -3.12 -2.00
C MET A 1 6.05 -4.30 -1.81
N LEU A 2 5.98 -4.86 -0.61
CA LEU A 2 5.17 -6.02 -0.28
C LEU A 2 4.32 -5.68 0.95
N VAL A 3 3.03 -6.01 0.94
CA VAL A 3 2.13 -5.79 2.08
C VAL A 3 1.64 -7.15 2.56
N SER A 4 1.85 -7.42 3.85
CA SER A 4 1.59 -8.71 4.52
C SER A 4 2.00 -9.94 3.68
N PRO A 5 3.29 -10.03 3.27
CA PRO A 5 3.73 -11.09 2.39
C PRO A 5 3.80 -12.46 3.06
N LEU A 6 3.67 -13.49 2.23
CA LEU A 6 3.78 -14.91 2.62
C LEU A 6 4.89 -15.55 1.80
N CYS A 7 5.78 -16.29 2.46
CA CYS A 7 6.91 -16.94 1.80
C CYS A 7 6.96 -18.45 2.00
N LYS A 8 6.39 -18.98 3.06
CA LYS A 8 6.38 -20.42 3.35
C LYS A 8 5.18 -21.11 2.70
N ALA A 9 5.29 -22.44 2.57
CA ALA A 9 4.12 -23.27 2.41
C ALA A 9 3.12 -23.05 3.58
N PRO A 10 1.81 -23.24 3.36
CA PRO A 10 0.81 -23.01 4.40
C PRO A 10 1.09 -23.89 5.63
N SER A 11 0.98 -23.29 6.82
CA SER A 11 1.05 -24.06 8.07
C SER A 11 -0.13 -25.03 8.18
N TRP A 12 -0.06 -26.03 9.05
CA TRP A 12 -1.16 -26.99 9.21
C TRP A 12 -2.47 -26.31 9.68
N SER A 13 -2.38 -25.31 10.57
CA SER A 13 -3.53 -24.53 11.02
C SER A 13 -4.09 -23.66 9.90
N GLU A 14 -3.24 -23.00 9.11
CA GLU A 14 -3.68 -22.23 7.95
C GLU A 14 -4.32 -23.12 6.88
N TRP A 15 -3.74 -24.29 6.61
CA TRP A 15 -4.28 -25.27 5.70
C TRP A 15 -5.67 -25.73 6.14
N LEU A 16 -5.84 -26.03 7.43
CA LEU A 16 -7.12 -26.44 7.99
C LEU A 16 -8.16 -25.32 7.85
N TYR A 17 -7.78 -24.09 8.21
CA TYR A 17 -8.64 -22.91 8.08
C TYR A 17 -9.06 -22.70 6.62
N ASN A 18 -8.12 -22.74 5.68
CA ASN A 18 -8.38 -22.61 4.24
C ASN A 18 -9.29 -23.73 3.73
N LYS A 19 -9.12 -24.97 4.22
CA LYS A 19 -9.98 -26.11 3.86
C LYS A 19 -11.41 -25.92 4.34
N VAL A 20 -11.60 -25.46 5.56
CA VAL A 20 -12.93 -25.11 6.08
C VAL A 20 -13.56 -24.00 5.24
N LEU A 21 -12.81 -22.94 4.95
CA LEU A 21 -13.30 -21.82 4.15
C LEU A 21 -13.66 -22.24 2.70
N LEU A 22 -12.86 -23.09 2.08
CA LEU A 22 -13.14 -23.67 0.76
C LEU A 22 -14.40 -24.55 0.76
N ASN A 23 -14.60 -25.35 1.80
CA ASN A 23 -15.81 -26.15 1.95
C ASN A 23 -17.05 -25.26 2.16
N LEU A 24 -16.94 -24.22 2.98
CA LEU A 24 -18.02 -23.23 3.17
C LEU A 24 -18.35 -22.52 1.85
N LEU A 25 -17.34 -22.12 1.08
CA LEU A 25 -17.54 -21.56 -0.26
C LEU A 25 -18.20 -22.54 -1.23
N TYR A 26 -17.87 -23.83 -1.14
CA TYR A 26 -18.45 -24.87 -1.99
C TYR A 26 -19.92 -25.13 -1.67
N TYR A 27 -20.28 -25.22 -0.38
CA TYR A 27 -21.65 -25.53 0.04
C TYR A 27 -22.57 -24.30 0.11
N CYS A 28 -22.06 -23.16 0.58
CA CYS A 28 -22.83 -21.95 0.85
C CYS A 28 -22.63 -20.85 -0.21
N GLY A 29 -21.70 -21.03 -1.15
CA GLY A 29 -21.33 -19.97 -2.09
C GLY A 29 -20.68 -18.77 -1.40
N THR A 30 -20.77 -17.60 -2.02
CA THR A 30 -20.45 -16.30 -1.39
C THR A 30 -21.57 -15.91 -0.45
N SER A 31 -21.67 -16.60 0.68
CA SER A 31 -22.58 -16.25 1.77
C SER A 31 -21.93 -15.28 2.76
N GLY A 32 -22.73 -14.58 3.56
CA GLY A 32 -22.24 -13.67 4.58
C GLY A 32 -21.21 -14.30 5.54
N LEU A 33 -21.37 -15.58 5.91
CA LEU A 33 -20.41 -16.28 6.79
C LEU A 33 -19.01 -16.41 6.18
N VAL A 34 -18.94 -16.65 4.87
CA VAL A 34 -17.66 -16.72 4.15
C VAL A 34 -17.01 -15.34 4.12
N ASN A 35 -17.81 -14.29 3.89
CA ASN A 35 -17.32 -12.93 3.89
C ASN A 35 -16.80 -12.52 5.27
N GLU A 36 -17.51 -12.88 6.36
CA GLU A 36 -17.01 -12.68 7.72
C GLU A 36 -15.67 -13.36 7.97
N CYS A 37 -15.48 -14.58 7.45
CA CYS A 37 -14.20 -15.28 7.56
C CYS A 37 -13.08 -14.52 6.81
N PHE A 38 -13.36 -13.99 5.61
CA PHE A 38 -12.40 -13.16 4.89
C PHE A 38 -12.09 -11.86 5.64
N LEU A 39 -13.10 -11.16 6.12
CA LEU A 39 -12.92 -9.94 6.89
C LEU A 39 -12.10 -10.22 8.15
N GLN A 40 -12.37 -11.32 8.85
CA GLN A 40 -11.59 -11.74 10.02
C GLN A 40 -10.13 -12.06 9.71
N ARG A 41 -9.85 -12.58 8.52
CA ARG A 41 -8.50 -12.93 8.10
C ARG A 41 -7.67 -11.72 7.72
N TYR A 42 -8.29 -10.73 7.09
CA TYR A 42 -7.60 -9.60 6.49
C TYR A 42 -7.61 -8.33 7.33
N PHE A 43 -8.67 -8.09 8.11
CA PHE A 43 -8.82 -6.89 8.92
C PHE A 43 -8.52 -7.13 10.40
N SER A 44 -8.01 -6.09 11.07
CA SER A 44 -7.89 -6.08 12.54
C SER A 44 -9.25 -6.23 13.23
N THR A 45 -9.23 -6.56 14.52
CA THR A 45 -10.46 -6.60 15.34
C THR A 45 -11.03 -5.20 15.56
N GLU A 46 -10.18 -4.17 15.56
CA GLU A 46 -10.55 -2.78 15.84
C GLU A 46 -11.46 -2.22 14.73
N VAL A 47 -11.10 -2.42 13.46
CA VAL A 47 -11.88 -1.89 12.33
C VAL A 47 -13.17 -2.67 12.06
N ARG A 48 -13.25 -3.95 12.49
CA ARG A 48 -14.44 -4.80 12.33
C ARG A 48 -15.56 -4.46 13.31
N GLY A 49 -15.24 -3.69 14.36
CA GLY A 49 -16.16 -3.43 15.46
C GLY A 49 -16.26 -4.64 16.41
N SER A 50 -16.43 -4.33 17.69
CA SER A 50 -16.93 -5.28 18.70
C SER A 50 -18.39 -4.94 18.98
N GLY A 51 -19.17 -5.79 19.67
CA GLY A 51 -20.62 -5.54 19.88
C GLY A 51 -21.01 -4.18 20.49
N GLN A 52 -20.05 -3.36 20.96
CA GLN A 52 -20.24 -1.99 21.44
C GLN A 52 -19.75 -0.90 20.46
N GLU A 53 -18.89 -1.22 19.49
CA GLU A 53 -18.33 -0.27 18.52
C GLU A 53 -18.85 -0.53 17.10
N PRO A 54 -19.28 0.52 16.38
CA PRO A 54 -19.77 0.35 15.01
C PRO A 54 -18.63 -0.15 14.09
N GLU A 55 -18.99 -1.04 13.18
CA GLU A 55 -18.10 -1.49 12.11
C GLU A 55 -17.66 -0.30 11.24
N SER A 56 -16.39 -0.28 10.85
CA SER A 56 -15.84 0.81 10.04
C SER A 56 -16.36 0.76 8.60
N GLU A 57 -16.55 1.94 7.98
CA GLU A 57 -17.04 2.09 6.60
C GLU A 57 -16.19 1.29 5.58
N ILE A 58 -14.88 1.18 5.81
CA ILE A 58 -13.96 0.40 4.96
C ILE A 58 -14.31 -1.10 4.96
N VAL A 59 -14.70 -1.66 6.11
CA VAL A 59 -15.04 -3.07 6.25
C VAL A 59 -16.39 -3.32 5.58
N GLN A 60 -17.36 -2.41 5.76
CA GLN A 60 -18.66 -2.46 5.08
C GLN A 60 -18.51 -2.37 3.55
N ALA A 61 -17.65 -1.48 3.05
CA ALA A 61 -17.33 -1.39 1.63
C ALA A 61 -16.68 -2.68 1.11
N CYS A 62 -15.72 -3.24 1.84
CA CYS A 62 -15.08 -4.50 1.50
C CYS A 62 -16.06 -5.69 1.50
N ARG A 63 -16.99 -5.75 2.46
CA ARG A 63 -18.07 -6.75 2.49
C ARG A 63 -18.90 -6.67 1.21
N SER A 64 -19.33 -5.46 0.84
CA SER A 64 -20.11 -5.21 -0.37
C SER A 64 -19.35 -5.61 -1.64
N LEU A 65 -18.02 -5.41 -1.67
CA LEU A 65 -17.17 -5.85 -2.77
C LEU A 65 -17.07 -7.37 -2.85
N LEU A 66 -16.96 -8.07 -1.71
CA LEU A 66 -16.92 -9.53 -1.65
C LEU A 66 -18.24 -10.17 -2.11
N ASP A 67 -19.38 -9.58 -1.74
CA ASP A 67 -20.71 -10.01 -2.19
C ASP A 67 -20.86 -9.96 -3.72
N GLN A 68 -20.19 -9.01 -4.38
CA GLN A 68 -20.21 -8.87 -5.84
C GLN A 68 -19.27 -9.86 -6.56
N ARG A 69 -18.37 -10.55 -5.85
CA ARG A 69 -17.41 -11.47 -6.49
C ARG A 69 -18.06 -12.80 -6.83
N GLN A 70 -17.65 -13.40 -7.95
CA GLN A 70 -18.06 -14.76 -8.29
C GLN A 70 -17.36 -15.77 -7.38
N GLY A 71 -18.12 -16.54 -6.59
CA GLY A 71 -17.59 -17.52 -5.65
C GLY A 71 -16.65 -18.56 -6.25
N VAL A 72 -16.86 -18.94 -7.52
CA VAL A 72 -15.96 -19.87 -8.23
C VAL A 72 -14.55 -19.28 -8.39
N ASN A 73 -14.44 -17.99 -8.70
CA ASN A 73 -13.14 -17.33 -8.86
C ASN A 73 -12.45 -17.13 -7.50
N VAL A 74 -13.22 -16.80 -6.46
CA VAL A 74 -12.72 -16.72 -5.08
C VAL A 74 -12.20 -18.09 -4.61
N CYS A 75 -12.94 -19.17 -4.91
CA CYS A 75 -12.52 -20.53 -4.59
C CYS A 75 -11.23 -20.92 -5.31
N ARG A 76 -11.10 -20.64 -6.61
CA ARG A 76 -9.85 -20.87 -7.37
C ARG A 76 -8.68 -20.09 -6.78
N PHE A 77 -8.90 -18.84 -6.41
CA PHE A 77 -7.89 -17.99 -5.79
C PHE A 77 -7.41 -18.55 -4.45
N LEU A 78 -8.34 -18.92 -3.56
CA LEU A 78 -8.00 -19.55 -2.28
C LEU A 78 -7.28 -20.88 -2.46
N LYS A 79 -7.70 -21.69 -3.43
CA LYS A 79 -7.03 -22.95 -3.74
C LYS A 79 -5.58 -22.71 -4.16
N ALA A 80 -5.34 -21.71 -5.01
CA ALA A 80 -3.98 -21.34 -5.43
C ALA A 80 -3.11 -20.87 -4.25
N ILE A 81 -3.67 -20.08 -3.33
CA ILE A 81 -2.96 -19.67 -2.10
C ILE A 81 -2.64 -20.87 -1.21
N ASN A 82 -3.57 -21.82 -1.10
CA ASN A 82 -3.40 -23.01 -0.26
C ASN A 82 -2.41 -24.03 -0.86
N GLU A 83 -2.14 -23.95 -2.16
CA GLU A 83 -1.18 -24.80 -2.86
C GLU A 83 0.18 -24.09 -3.05
N ARG A 84 0.38 -22.92 -2.43
CA ARG A 84 1.63 -22.15 -2.57
C ARG A 84 2.84 -22.96 -2.10
N HIS A 85 3.93 -22.85 -2.86
CA HIS A 85 5.21 -23.47 -2.52
C HIS A 85 6.04 -22.56 -1.62
N ASP A 86 6.99 -23.16 -0.91
CA ASP A 86 7.96 -22.41 -0.11
C ASP A 86 8.96 -21.68 -1.02
N LEU A 87 8.98 -20.35 -0.91
CA LEU A 87 9.85 -19.44 -1.65
C LEU A 87 11.11 -19.07 -0.86
N THR A 88 11.28 -19.55 0.37
CA THR A 88 12.37 -19.16 1.28
C THR A 88 13.76 -19.19 0.64
N GLU A 89 14.09 -20.24 -0.10
CA GLU A 89 15.39 -20.35 -0.77
C GLU A 89 15.52 -19.46 -2.02
N ALA A 90 14.41 -19.22 -2.72
CA ALA A 90 14.39 -18.31 -3.85
C ALA A 90 14.57 -16.84 -3.41
N LEU A 91 14.04 -16.47 -2.24
CA LEU A 91 14.15 -15.12 -1.70
C LEU A 91 15.58 -14.70 -1.39
N LYS A 92 16.47 -15.64 -1.04
CA LYS A 92 17.91 -15.36 -0.85
C LYS A 92 18.60 -14.85 -2.12
N LYS A 93 18.03 -15.16 -3.29
CA LYS A 93 18.55 -14.72 -4.61
C LYS A 93 18.03 -13.33 -5.01
N LEU A 94 17.07 -12.77 -4.27
CA LEU A 94 16.45 -11.50 -4.58
C LEU A 94 17.45 -10.35 -4.31
N ARG A 95 17.75 -9.55 -5.34
CA ARG A 95 18.74 -8.46 -5.28
C ARG A 95 18.13 -7.05 -5.26
N CYS A 96 16.82 -6.93 -5.48
CA CYS A 96 16.16 -5.62 -5.48
C CYS A 96 15.88 -5.13 -4.06
N ARG A 97 15.84 -3.81 -3.86
CA ARG A 97 15.43 -3.26 -2.57
C ARG A 97 13.96 -3.58 -2.35
N THR A 98 13.66 -4.08 -1.16
CA THR A 98 12.35 -4.58 -0.78
C THR A 98 11.91 -3.86 0.49
N LEU A 99 10.80 -3.14 0.40
CA LEU A 99 10.11 -2.57 1.55
C LEU A 99 8.89 -3.45 1.84
N ILE A 100 8.82 -3.97 3.06
CA ILE A 100 7.77 -4.85 3.56
C ILE A 100 6.95 -4.07 4.58
N PHE A 101 5.63 -4.08 4.41
CA PHE A 101 4.67 -3.61 5.39
C PHE A 101 3.93 -4.80 5.97
N VAL A 102 3.69 -4.77 7.28
CA VAL A 102 2.81 -5.73 7.92
C VAL A 102 2.12 -5.07 9.10
N GLY A 103 0.83 -5.31 9.28
CA GLY A 103 0.13 -4.89 10.49
C GLY A 103 0.46 -5.81 11.66
N GLU A 104 0.57 -5.23 12.85
CA GLU A 104 0.83 -5.95 14.10
C GLU A 104 -0.23 -7.03 14.39
N ASN A 105 -1.50 -6.73 14.09
CA ASN A 105 -2.65 -7.63 14.29
C ASN A 105 -2.91 -8.54 13.07
N SER A 106 -1.99 -8.59 12.09
CA SER A 106 -2.13 -9.43 10.90
C SER A 106 -1.90 -10.91 11.23
N GLN A 107 -2.76 -11.79 10.70
CA GLN A 107 -2.52 -13.25 10.75
C GLN A 107 -1.23 -13.67 10.02
N PHE A 108 -0.69 -12.80 9.16
CA PHE A 108 0.52 -13.04 8.38
C PHE A 108 1.78 -12.41 9.00
N HIS A 109 1.65 -11.80 10.18
CA HIS A 109 2.74 -11.11 10.87
C HIS A 109 4.00 -11.97 11.01
N ALA A 110 3.85 -13.18 11.56
CA ALA A 110 4.97 -14.10 11.78
C ALA A 110 5.67 -14.51 10.47
N ASP A 111 4.92 -14.65 9.37
CA ASP A 111 5.47 -15.03 8.07
C ASP A 111 6.15 -13.85 7.37
N ALA A 112 5.62 -12.63 7.51
CA ALA A 112 6.27 -11.41 7.01
C ALA A 112 7.59 -11.15 7.75
N VAL A 113 7.59 -11.25 9.09
CA VAL A 113 8.82 -11.16 9.89
C VAL A 113 9.79 -12.26 9.49
N HIS A 114 9.33 -13.50 9.30
CA HIS A 114 10.19 -14.57 8.82
C HIS A 114 10.81 -14.26 7.46
N MET A 115 10.04 -13.73 6.51
CA MET A 115 10.52 -13.36 5.18
C MET A 115 11.69 -12.38 5.26
N THR A 116 11.65 -11.42 6.19
CA THR A 116 12.72 -10.42 6.37
C THR A 116 14.03 -11.06 6.82
N THR A 117 13.97 -12.15 7.59
CA THR A 117 15.17 -12.90 8.01
C THR A 117 15.86 -13.64 6.86
N LYS A 118 15.16 -13.82 5.73
CA LYS A 118 15.64 -14.55 4.55
C LYS A 118 16.15 -13.63 3.45
N LEU A 119 15.74 -12.36 3.49
CA LEU A 119 16.21 -11.33 2.57
C LEU A 119 17.52 -10.70 3.07
N ASP A 120 18.34 -10.18 2.15
CA ASP A 120 19.55 -9.43 2.52
C ASP A 120 19.13 -8.13 3.24
N ARG A 121 19.56 -7.99 4.49
CA ARG A 121 19.28 -6.83 5.36
C ARG A 121 19.73 -5.49 4.76
N ARG A 122 20.70 -5.48 3.85
CA ARG A 122 21.15 -4.25 3.17
C ARG A 122 20.13 -3.71 2.18
N TYR A 123 19.25 -4.58 1.68
CA TYR A 123 18.26 -4.26 0.66
C TYR A 123 16.83 -4.42 1.18
N CYS A 124 16.63 -4.81 2.43
CA CYS A 124 15.32 -5.06 3.01
C CYS A 124 15.01 -4.09 4.16
N ALA A 125 13.81 -3.50 4.14
CA ALA A 125 13.26 -2.73 5.25
C ALA A 125 11.88 -3.30 5.63
N LEU A 126 11.62 -3.44 6.92
CA LEU A 126 10.34 -3.86 7.49
C LEU A 126 9.70 -2.68 8.20
N VAL A 127 8.42 -2.45 7.95
CA VAL A 127 7.58 -1.50 8.66
C VAL A 127 6.43 -2.27 9.28
N GLU A 128 6.43 -2.33 10.60
CA GLU A 128 5.35 -2.88 11.40
C GLU A 128 4.39 -1.75 11.74
N VAL A 129 3.13 -1.89 11.32
CA VAL A 129 2.08 -0.90 11.51
C VAL A 129 1.23 -1.32 12.70
N GLN A 130 1.27 -0.50 13.75
CA GLN A 130 0.59 -0.75 15.01
C GLN A 130 -0.94 -0.73 14.81
N ALA A 131 -1.66 -1.52 15.60
CA ALA A 131 -3.13 -1.50 15.60
C ALA A 131 -3.76 -1.72 14.20
N CYS A 132 -3.10 -2.53 13.35
CA CYS A 132 -3.49 -2.73 11.95
C CYS A 132 -3.52 -4.21 11.59
N GLY A 133 -4.49 -4.61 10.77
CA GLY A 133 -4.59 -5.95 10.21
C GLY A 133 -3.67 -6.17 9.00
N SER A 134 -4.04 -7.12 8.16
CA SER A 134 -3.25 -7.47 6.96
C SER A 134 -3.37 -6.45 5.84
N LEU A 135 -4.47 -5.70 5.77
CA LEU A 135 -4.72 -4.71 4.73
C LEU A 135 -4.29 -3.31 5.16
N VAL A 136 -2.97 -3.14 5.34
CA VAL A 136 -2.37 -1.85 5.71
C VAL A 136 -2.75 -0.72 4.75
N THR A 137 -2.92 -1.04 3.46
CA THR A 137 -3.33 -0.07 2.43
C THR A 137 -4.72 0.50 2.66
N GLU A 138 -5.62 -0.27 3.27
CA GLU A 138 -7.01 0.15 3.53
C GLU A 138 -7.19 0.67 4.96
N GLU A 139 -6.60 -0.01 5.95
CA GLU A 139 -6.75 0.38 7.37
C GLU A 139 -5.93 1.63 7.71
N GLN A 140 -4.67 1.70 7.26
CA GLN A 140 -3.75 2.79 7.62
C GLN A 140 -2.85 3.21 6.45
N PRO A 141 -3.42 3.74 5.34
CA PRO A 141 -2.63 4.17 4.18
C PRO A 141 -1.60 5.26 4.51
N HIS A 142 -1.90 6.11 5.50
CA HIS A 142 -1.02 7.19 5.95
C HIS A 142 0.30 6.67 6.52
N ALA A 143 0.29 5.51 7.18
CA ALA A 143 1.50 4.87 7.72
C ALA A 143 2.46 4.43 6.61
N MET A 144 1.97 4.28 5.37
CA MET A 144 2.79 3.88 4.23
C MET A 144 3.50 5.06 3.56
N LEU A 145 3.00 6.29 3.68
CA LEU A 145 3.46 7.44 2.91
C LEU A 145 4.94 7.76 3.12
N ILE A 146 5.35 7.95 4.38
CA ILE A 146 6.73 8.32 4.71
C ILE A 146 7.72 7.20 4.35
N PRO A 147 7.49 5.92 4.70
CA PRO A 147 8.38 4.86 4.26
C PRO A 147 8.40 4.66 2.73
N MET A 148 7.27 4.85 2.04
CA MET A 148 7.20 4.86 0.57
C MET A 148 8.09 5.94 -0.03
N GLU A 149 8.01 7.16 0.49
CA GLU A 149 8.81 8.30 0.06
C GLU A 149 10.32 8.00 0.20
N TYR A 150 10.77 7.59 1.38
CA TYR A 150 12.17 7.23 1.62
C TYR A 150 12.64 6.07 0.73
N PHE A 151 11.77 5.08 0.51
CA PHE A 151 12.08 3.96 -0.38
C PHE A 151 12.30 4.43 -1.82
N LEU A 152 11.43 5.31 -2.34
CA LEU A 152 11.53 5.89 -3.68
C LEU A 152 12.71 6.85 -3.82
N MET A 153 13.01 7.65 -2.79
CA MET A 153 14.23 8.47 -2.71
C MET A 153 15.47 7.60 -2.86
N GLY A 154 15.49 6.42 -2.22
CA GLY A 154 16.58 5.47 -2.36
C GLY A 154 16.83 5.02 -3.82
N TYR A 155 15.81 5.01 -4.67
CA TYR A 155 15.92 4.69 -6.09
C TYR A 155 16.20 5.92 -6.97
N GLY A 156 16.29 7.14 -6.41
CA GLY A 156 16.39 8.38 -7.17
C GLY A 156 15.12 8.73 -7.95
N MET A 157 13.99 8.07 -7.65
CA MET A 157 12.70 8.26 -8.31
C MET A 157 11.83 9.32 -7.61
N TYR A 158 12.24 9.75 -6.43
CA TYR A 158 11.54 10.81 -5.71
C TYR A 158 11.89 12.17 -6.31
N ARG A 159 10.87 12.85 -6.81
CA ARG A 159 10.93 14.28 -7.12
C ARG A 159 10.14 14.98 -6.01
N PRO A 160 10.74 15.91 -5.26
CA PRO A 160 10.01 16.71 -4.29
C PRO A 160 8.76 17.27 -4.95
N SER A 161 7.59 17.04 -4.35
CA SER A 161 6.42 17.82 -4.70
C SER A 161 6.78 19.27 -4.40
N GLN A 162 6.82 20.11 -5.42
CA GLN A 162 6.85 21.56 -5.22
C GLN A 162 5.45 21.96 -4.76
N LEU A 163 5.09 21.57 -3.53
CA LEU A 163 4.00 22.19 -2.82
C LEU A 163 4.53 23.56 -2.39
N GLU A 164 4.54 24.50 -3.34
CA GLU A 164 4.77 25.90 -3.02
C GLU A 164 3.64 26.34 -2.09
N SER A 165 3.90 26.32 -0.78
CA SER A 165 3.13 27.11 0.19
C SER A 165 3.49 28.59 0.01
N SER A 166 3.27 29.13 -1.18
CA SER A 166 3.20 30.56 -1.43
C SER A 166 1.72 30.92 -1.44
N PRO A 167 1.23 31.84 -0.58
CA PRO A 167 -0.19 32.15 -0.48
C PRO A 167 -0.70 33.01 -1.65
N ARG A 168 -0.11 32.90 -2.85
CA ARG A 168 -0.54 33.63 -4.04
C ARG A 168 -0.58 32.71 -5.25
N SER A 169 -1.80 32.55 -5.78
CA SER A 169 -2.16 32.15 -7.15
C SER A 169 -2.58 30.69 -7.37
N THR A 170 -3.81 30.51 -7.87
CA THR A 170 -4.51 29.26 -8.20
C THR A 170 -4.24 28.75 -9.63
N LEU A 171 -3.00 28.84 -10.12
CA LEU A 171 -2.65 28.30 -11.44
C LEU A 171 -1.58 27.21 -11.31
N ASN A 172 -2.02 25.96 -11.48
CA ASN A 172 -1.21 24.74 -11.62
C ASN A 172 0.12 24.99 -12.38
N PRO A 173 1.25 24.40 -11.96
CA PRO A 173 2.43 24.34 -12.81
C PRO A 173 2.23 23.19 -13.81
N PHE A 174 1.52 23.47 -14.90
CA PHE A 174 1.70 22.66 -16.10
C PHE A 174 3.13 22.85 -16.62
N CYS A 175 3.69 21.77 -17.16
CA CYS A 175 5.02 21.64 -17.74
C CYS A 175 5.24 22.60 -18.94
N ILE A 176 5.44 23.89 -18.66
CA ILE A 176 5.85 24.87 -19.66
C ILE A 176 7.33 25.17 -19.41
N SER A 177 8.18 24.94 -20.43
CA SER A 177 9.61 25.26 -20.31
C SER A 177 9.79 26.77 -20.06
N PRO A 178 10.74 27.16 -19.19
CA PRO A 178 10.94 28.58 -18.84
C PRO A 178 11.28 29.46 -20.05
N GLU A 179 11.74 28.86 -21.15
CA GLU A 179 12.02 29.55 -22.42
C GLU A 179 10.75 30.07 -23.12
N LEU A 180 9.59 29.44 -22.90
CA LEU A 180 8.31 29.87 -23.47
C LEU A 180 7.70 31.08 -22.76
N LEU A 181 8.21 31.41 -21.56
CA LEU A 181 7.84 32.59 -20.79
C LEU A 181 8.79 33.77 -21.02
N SER A 182 9.74 33.64 -21.95
CA SER A 182 10.59 34.76 -22.32
C SER A 182 9.77 35.86 -23.01
N PRO A 183 10.10 37.14 -22.78
CA PRO A 183 9.40 38.25 -23.44
C PRO A 183 9.45 38.13 -24.97
N GLU A 184 10.55 37.60 -25.50
CA GLU A 184 10.74 37.33 -26.93
C GLU A 184 9.78 36.26 -27.45
N SER A 185 9.58 35.15 -26.73
CA SER A 185 8.69 34.05 -27.15
C SER A 185 7.21 34.40 -27.03
N MET A 186 6.84 35.27 -26.09
CA MET A 186 5.47 35.77 -25.96
C MET A 186 5.13 36.91 -26.93
N GLY A 187 6.07 37.33 -27.79
CA GLY A 187 5.89 38.43 -28.74
C GLY A 187 5.74 39.80 -28.07
N VAL A 188 6.14 39.93 -26.80
CA VAL A 188 5.96 41.14 -26.00
C VAL A 188 7.25 41.96 -26.04
N LYS A 189 7.24 43.08 -26.75
CA LYS A 189 8.38 44.00 -26.85
C LYS A 189 8.47 44.89 -25.61
N LEU A 190 9.11 44.39 -24.55
CA LEU A 190 9.33 45.17 -23.33
C LEU A 190 10.37 46.27 -23.58
N LYS A 191 10.03 47.52 -23.29
CA LYS A 191 11.00 48.61 -23.23
C LYS A 191 11.68 48.59 -21.85
N PRO A 192 13.02 48.64 -21.77
CA PRO A 192 13.71 48.66 -20.50
C PRO A 192 13.33 49.92 -19.72
N ILE A 193 12.84 49.74 -18.50
CA ILE A 193 12.61 50.83 -17.56
C ILE A 193 13.97 51.24 -17.01
N LYS A 194 14.43 52.46 -17.34
CA LYS A 194 15.65 53.03 -16.76
C LYS A 194 15.39 53.39 -15.30
N THR A 195 15.73 52.51 -14.38
CA THR A 195 15.87 52.85 -12.97
C THR A 195 17.16 53.65 -12.81
N ARG A 196 17.06 54.93 -12.43
CA ARG A 196 18.20 55.70 -11.93
C ARG A 196 18.56 55.10 -10.56
N ALA A 197 19.64 54.32 -10.49
CA ALA A 197 20.28 54.01 -9.23
C ALA A 197 20.96 55.30 -8.74
N SER A 198 20.40 55.94 -7.72
CA SER A 198 21.12 56.95 -6.95
C SER A 198 22.19 56.24 -6.13
N LEU A 199 23.44 56.29 -6.61
CA LEU A 199 24.61 55.97 -5.80
C LEU A 199 24.68 57.02 -4.68
N ILE A 200 24.34 56.62 -3.46
CA ILE A 200 24.72 57.37 -2.26
C ILE A 200 26.15 56.93 -1.96
N VAL A 201 27.11 57.86 -2.12
CA VAL A 201 28.47 57.77 -1.60
C VAL A 201 28.45 58.11 -0.12
#